data_AF-A0A2S6Q9Z7-F1
#
_entry.id   AF-A0A2S6Q9Z7-F1
#
_cell.length_a   1.000
_cell.length_b   1.000
_cell.length_c   1.000
_cell.angle_alpha   90.00
_cell.angle_beta   90.00
_cell.angle_gamma   90.00
#
_symmetry.space_group_name_H-M   'P 1'
#
loop_
_entity.id
_entity.type
_entity.pdbx_description
1 polymer ?
#
loop_
_entity_poly.entity_id
_entity_poly.type
_entity_poly.pdbx_seq_one_letter_code
_entity_poly.pdbx_strand_id
1 'polypeptide(L)'
;MRDRVFITIHSLAIFASVVLIAGYGVGADAIAADQKRIVEVYLTNQLDEERGFCLDIKGHKTRAKIERGLQAHTCYSYQGSISVDQGFDATELTKNKFFLPAFDICMEAAFRNGQANLRLSPCRNEKLQEFKFQFAGTITPAGNRELCLTVAGGKSRKGGGGSPVHLMRNLSLQPCGVSLSNFQRWATRDTD
;
A
#
# COMPACT_ATOMS: atom_id res chain seq x y z
N MET A 1 -3.37 101.17 15.42
CA MET A 1 -2.21 101.18 14.49
C MET A 1 -0.93 101.20 15.31
N ARG A 2 -0.17 100.09 15.31
CA ARG A 2 1.29 100.02 15.56
C ARG A 2 1.74 98.56 15.46
N ASP A 3 2.22 98.22 14.27
CA ASP A 3 3.54 97.67 13.98
C ASP A 3 4.27 96.75 14.98
N ARG A 4 4.64 95.60 14.39
CA ARG A 4 5.94 94.91 14.37
C ARG A 4 6.28 93.81 15.39
N VAL A 5 6.33 92.59 14.83
CA VAL A 5 7.46 91.63 14.74
C VAL A 5 8.28 91.34 16.02
N PHE A 6 8.38 90.06 16.43
CA PHE A 6 9.61 89.24 16.35
C PHE A 6 9.51 87.85 17.04
N ILE A 7 10.09 86.85 16.34
CA ILE A 7 10.79 85.63 16.84
C ILE A 7 9.84 84.52 17.38
N THR A 8 9.89 83.26 16.93
CA THR A 8 11.08 82.38 16.91
C THR A 8 10.90 81.19 15.97
N ILE A 9 12.01 80.83 15.34
CA ILE A 9 12.28 79.61 14.55
C ILE A 9 12.09 78.39 15.45
N HIS A 10 11.35 77.36 15.04
CA HIS A 10 11.62 75.96 15.44
C HIS A 10 11.35 75.03 14.25
N SER A 11 12.37 74.24 13.96
CA SER A 11 12.49 73.36 12.82
C SER A 11 11.46 72.24 12.80
N LEU A 12 11.16 71.86 11.57
CA LEU A 12 10.24 70.83 11.12
C LEU A 12 10.65 69.41 11.57
N ALA A 13 9.62 68.61 11.85
CA ALA A 13 9.47 67.20 11.48
C ALA A 13 10.23 66.16 12.36
N ILE A 14 9.77 64.93 12.60
CA ILE A 14 8.86 64.02 11.89
C ILE A 14 8.13 63.15 12.94
N PHE A 15 6.84 62.88 12.71
CA PHE A 15 6.07 61.84 13.40
C PHE A 15 6.64 60.44 13.08
N ALA A 16 7.04 59.69 14.09
CA ALA A 16 7.23 58.24 13.97
C ALA A 16 6.16 57.54 14.81
N SER A 17 5.02 57.25 14.18
CA SER A 17 4.01 56.35 14.75
C SER A 17 4.60 54.95 14.81
N VAL A 18 4.89 54.47 16.01
CA VAL A 18 5.30 53.08 16.26
C VAL A 18 4.07 52.20 16.02
N VAL A 19 4.04 51.51 14.87
CA VAL A 19 3.07 50.45 14.60
C VAL A 19 3.63 49.16 15.22
N LEU A 20 3.09 48.77 16.38
CA LEU A 20 3.30 47.44 16.95
C LEU A 20 2.53 46.42 16.11
N ILE A 21 3.22 45.81 15.14
CA ILE A 21 2.71 44.61 14.48
C ILE A 21 2.95 43.45 15.45
N ALA A 22 1.89 43.00 16.12
CA ALA A 22 1.87 41.71 16.80
C ALA A 22 2.12 40.62 15.74
N GLY A 23 3.34 40.09 15.70
CA GLY A 23 3.68 38.94 14.89
C GLY A 23 2.95 37.72 15.44
N TYR A 24 1.78 37.42 14.89
CA TYR A 24 1.22 36.07 14.98
C TYR A 24 2.11 35.18 14.11
N GLY A 25 3.09 34.53 14.74
CA GLY A 25 3.79 33.41 14.13
C GLY A 25 2.77 32.32 13.84
N VAL A 26 2.29 32.26 12.60
CA VAL A 26 1.55 31.09 12.11
C VAL A 26 2.60 29.99 12.05
N GLY A 27 2.62 29.13 13.06
CA GLY A 27 3.31 27.86 12.97
C GLY A 27 2.75 27.15 11.74
N ALA A 28 3.58 26.98 10.72
CA ALA A 28 3.27 26.07 9.65
C ALA A 28 3.30 24.67 10.27
N ASP A 29 2.14 24.21 10.74
CA ASP A 29 1.91 22.79 10.93
C ASP A 29 2.05 22.17 9.54
N ALA A 30 3.26 21.68 9.26
CA ALA A 30 3.49 20.75 8.19
C ALA A 30 2.68 19.50 8.55
N ILE A 31 1.43 19.45 8.07
CA ILE A 31 0.74 18.21 7.82
C ILE A 31 1.62 17.44 6.85
N ALA A 32 2.51 16.61 7.41
CA ALA A 32 3.21 15.59 6.66
C ALA A 32 2.11 14.78 5.97
N ALA A 33 1.99 14.95 4.66
CA ALA A 33 1.17 14.06 3.86
C ALA A 33 1.72 12.65 4.15
N ASP A 34 0.87 11.79 4.72
CA ASP A 34 1.15 10.37 4.88
C ASP A 34 1.45 9.83 3.48
N GLN A 35 2.73 9.76 3.12
CA GLN A 35 3.13 9.23 1.83
C GLN A 35 2.79 7.75 1.89
N LYS A 36 1.67 7.40 1.27
CA LYS A 36 1.14 6.04 1.19
C LYS A 36 2.24 5.08 0.74
N ARG A 37 2.81 4.35 1.69
CA ARG A 37 3.93 3.44 1.41
C ARG A 37 3.38 2.20 0.72
N ILE A 38 3.84 1.97 -0.51
CA ILE A 38 3.46 0.82 -1.32
C ILE A 38 4.48 -0.29 -1.16
N VAL A 39 4.00 -1.50 -0.91
CA VAL A 39 4.84 -2.70 -0.76
C VAL A 39 4.32 -3.83 -1.65
N GLU A 40 5.21 -4.74 -2.04
CA GLU A 40 4.83 -6.05 -2.56
C GLU A 40 4.62 -7.01 -1.38
N VAL A 41 3.66 -7.92 -1.53
CA VAL A 41 3.55 -9.11 -0.66
C VAL A 41 4.13 -10.29 -1.44
N TYR A 42 5.30 -10.77 -1.00
CA TYR A 42 6.06 -11.80 -1.71
C TYR A 42 6.14 -13.11 -0.93
N LEU A 43 6.16 -14.23 -1.65
CA LEU A 43 6.40 -15.56 -1.10
C LEU A 43 7.88 -15.66 -0.72
N THR A 44 8.18 -16.06 0.53
CA THR A 44 9.57 -16.09 1.03
C THR A 44 10.42 -17.19 0.40
N ASN A 45 9.79 -18.21 -0.18
CA ASN A 45 10.46 -19.21 -1.00
C ASN A 45 10.29 -18.83 -2.48
N GLN A 46 11.39 -18.79 -3.23
CA GLN A 46 11.38 -18.40 -4.64
C GLN A 46 10.73 -19.45 -5.57
N LEU A 47 10.61 -20.70 -5.12
CA LEU A 47 10.17 -21.84 -5.94
C LEU A 47 11.00 -21.95 -7.22
N ASP A 48 10.36 -21.85 -8.39
CA ASP A 48 10.98 -21.90 -9.72
C ASP A 48 11.12 -20.53 -10.39
N GLU A 49 11.05 -19.44 -9.62
CA GLU A 49 11.20 -18.07 -10.11
C GLU A 49 12.25 -17.34 -9.24
N GLU A 50 13.45 -17.13 -9.77
CA GLU A 50 14.57 -16.49 -9.06
C GLU A 50 14.23 -15.07 -8.58
N ARG A 51 13.33 -14.36 -9.29
CA ARG A 51 12.86 -13.03 -8.88
C ARG A 51 11.81 -13.07 -7.76
N GLY A 52 11.34 -14.26 -7.41
CA GLY A 52 10.28 -14.52 -6.43
C GLY A 52 8.87 -14.36 -6.99
N PHE A 53 7.90 -14.88 -6.22
CA PHE A 53 6.46 -14.74 -6.50
C PHE A 53 5.83 -13.68 -5.59
N CYS A 54 5.07 -12.77 -6.18
CA CYS A 54 4.30 -11.72 -5.50
C CYS A 54 2.80 -11.90 -5.74
N LEU A 55 1.99 -11.39 -4.82
CA LEU A 55 0.56 -11.26 -5.03
C LEU A 55 0.29 -10.26 -6.16
N ASP A 56 -0.52 -10.68 -7.13
CA ASP A 56 -0.74 -9.98 -8.39
C ASP A 56 -2.20 -10.09 -8.81
N ILE A 57 -2.82 -8.98 -9.21
CA ILE A 57 -4.15 -9.02 -9.83
C ILE A 57 -4.00 -9.55 -11.26
N LYS A 58 -4.73 -10.62 -11.60
CA LYS A 58 -4.67 -11.19 -12.95
C LYS A 58 -4.95 -10.13 -14.00
N GLY A 59 -4.02 -9.95 -14.93
CA GLY A 59 -4.14 -9.03 -16.05
C GLY A 59 -2.81 -8.33 -16.30
N HIS A 60 -2.82 -7.02 -16.52
CA HIS A 60 -1.59 -6.27 -16.81
C HIS A 60 -1.69 -4.82 -16.34
N LYS A 61 -0.95 -4.48 -15.30
CA LYS A 61 -0.83 -3.12 -14.74
C LYS A 61 -2.23 -2.53 -14.54
N THR A 62 -2.44 -1.28 -14.95
CA THR A 62 -3.74 -0.57 -14.88
C THR A 62 -4.90 -1.25 -15.62
N ARG A 63 -4.64 -2.27 -16.46
CA ARG A 63 -5.65 -3.07 -17.17
C ARG A 63 -5.96 -4.40 -16.47
N ALA A 64 -5.51 -4.57 -15.22
CA ALA A 64 -5.80 -5.75 -14.42
C ALA A 64 -7.32 -5.99 -14.29
N LYS A 65 -7.69 -7.26 -14.15
CA LYS A 65 -9.07 -7.74 -14.21
C LYS A 65 -9.48 -8.23 -12.83
N ILE A 66 -10.05 -7.33 -12.03
CA ILE A 66 -10.44 -7.55 -10.63
C ILE A 66 -11.31 -8.82 -10.50
N GLU A 67 -12.22 -9.03 -11.45
CA GLU A 67 -13.14 -10.17 -11.51
C GLU A 67 -12.43 -11.53 -11.68
N ARG A 68 -11.18 -11.53 -12.18
CA ARG A 68 -10.37 -12.75 -12.33
C ARG A 68 -9.59 -13.10 -11.05
N GLY A 69 -9.60 -12.20 -10.07
CA GLY A 69 -8.96 -12.36 -8.76
C GLY A 69 -7.43 -12.30 -8.81
N LEU A 70 -6.81 -12.78 -7.73
CA LEU A 70 -5.37 -12.80 -7.56
C LEU A 70 -4.70 -14.04 -8.17
N GLN A 71 -3.40 -13.90 -8.45
CA GLN A 71 -2.45 -14.95 -8.76
C GLN A 71 -1.12 -14.69 -8.04
N ALA A 72 -0.28 -15.71 -7.95
CA ALA A 72 1.14 -15.51 -7.68
C ALA A 72 1.82 -15.28 -9.03
N HIS A 73 2.53 -14.18 -9.17
CA HIS A 73 3.24 -13.80 -10.39
C HIS A 73 4.68 -13.42 -10.07
N THR A 74 5.60 -13.54 -11.02
CA THR A 74 6.94 -12.91 -10.90
C THR A 74 6.81 -11.50 -10.33
N CYS A 75 7.53 -11.23 -9.25
CA CYS A 75 7.61 -9.91 -8.63
C CYS A 75 8.25 -8.87 -9.56
N TYR A 76 7.88 -7.59 -9.42
CA TYR A 76 8.38 -6.51 -10.29
C TYR A 76 9.31 -5.51 -9.60
N SER A 77 9.42 -5.52 -8.27
CA SER A 77 10.27 -4.60 -7.49
C SER A 77 11.71 -4.49 -8.00
N TYR A 78 12.29 -5.54 -8.57
CA TYR A 78 13.62 -5.51 -9.21
C TYR A 78 13.77 -4.47 -10.33
N GLN A 79 12.66 -3.94 -10.86
CA GLN A 79 12.62 -2.91 -11.89
C GLN A 79 12.73 -1.49 -11.30
N GLY A 80 12.94 -1.34 -9.99
CA GLY A 80 13.01 -0.05 -9.29
C GLY A 80 11.64 0.60 -9.04
N SER A 81 10.55 -0.13 -9.28
CA SER A 81 9.19 0.32 -8.97
C SER A 81 8.28 -0.89 -8.72
N ILE A 82 7.31 -0.74 -7.81
CA ILE A 82 6.26 -1.74 -7.61
C ILE A 82 5.12 -1.46 -8.58
N SER A 83 4.73 -2.49 -9.34
CA SER A 83 3.62 -2.36 -10.29
C SER A 83 2.29 -2.18 -9.57
N VAL A 84 1.39 -1.39 -10.17
CA VAL A 84 0.09 -1.05 -9.58
C VAL A 84 -0.78 -2.26 -9.23
N ASP A 85 -0.64 -3.36 -9.97
CA ASP A 85 -1.33 -4.65 -9.79
C ASP A 85 -0.68 -5.60 -8.78
N GLN A 86 0.49 -5.21 -8.23
CA GLN A 86 1.19 -5.91 -7.14
C GLN A 86 1.38 -5.05 -5.89
N GLY A 87 0.98 -3.78 -5.95
CA GLY A 87 1.19 -2.80 -4.88
C GLY A 87 0.08 -2.82 -3.84
N PHE A 88 0.46 -3.13 -2.60
CA PHE A 88 -0.40 -3.05 -1.42
C PHE A 88 -0.05 -1.84 -0.56
N ASP A 89 -1.05 -1.27 0.10
CA ASP A 89 -0.86 -0.23 1.10
C ASP A 89 -0.28 -0.84 2.39
N ALA A 90 0.94 -0.47 2.75
CA ALA A 90 1.61 -0.98 3.93
C ALA A 90 0.91 -0.61 5.25
N THR A 91 0.31 0.57 5.33
CA THR A 91 -0.42 1.04 6.51
C THR A 91 -1.68 0.22 6.70
N GLU A 92 -2.43 -0.08 5.63
CA GLU A 92 -3.63 -0.91 5.70
C GLU A 92 -3.31 -2.39 6.03
N LEU A 93 -2.14 -2.91 5.62
CA LEU A 93 -1.70 -4.25 6.04
C LEU A 93 -1.60 -4.38 7.57
N THR A 94 -1.11 -3.33 8.27
CA THR A 94 -1.05 -3.32 9.75
C THR A 94 -2.44 -3.37 10.40
N LYS A 95 -3.47 -2.98 9.66
CA LYS A 95 -4.88 -3.01 10.06
C LYS A 95 -5.59 -4.29 9.60
N ASN A 96 -4.83 -5.31 9.20
CA ASN A 96 -5.34 -6.58 8.66
C ASN A 96 -6.14 -6.42 7.36
N LYS A 97 -5.87 -5.36 6.58
CA LYS A 97 -6.58 -5.08 5.33
C LYS A 97 -5.60 -5.10 4.17
N PHE A 98 -5.74 -6.09 3.30
CA PHE A 98 -4.92 -6.22 2.09
C PHE A 98 -5.54 -5.39 0.98
N PHE A 99 -5.21 -4.10 0.99
CA PHE A 99 -5.73 -3.07 0.11
C PHE A 99 -4.79 -2.80 -1.07
N LEU A 100 -5.31 -2.84 -2.30
CA LEU A 100 -4.57 -2.41 -3.50
C LEU A 100 -5.01 -1.00 -3.94
N PRO A 101 -4.27 0.07 -3.57
CA PRO A 101 -4.61 1.47 -3.81
C PRO A 101 -5.08 1.81 -5.22
N ALA A 102 -4.38 1.28 -6.23
CA ALA A 102 -4.56 1.70 -7.62
C ALA A 102 -5.90 1.25 -8.21
N PHE A 103 -6.60 0.35 -7.53
CA PHE A 103 -7.86 -0.25 -7.96
C PHE A 103 -9.00 -0.01 -6.97
N ASP A 104 -8.72 0.58 -5.81
CA ASP A 104 -9.67 0.77 -4.71
C ASP A 104 -10.41 -0.53 -4.28
N ILE A 105 -9.65 -1.63 -4.16
CA ILE A 105 -10.19 -2.96 -3.82
C ILE A 105 -9.41 -3.65 -2.72
N CYS A 106 -10.09 -4.57 -2.04
CA CYS A 106 -9.56 -5.35 -0.94
C CYS A 106 -9.62 -6.85 -1.27
N MET A 107 -8.70 -7.62 -0.69
CA MET A 107 -8.86 -9.07 -0.63
C MET A 107 -10.08 -9.44 0.19
N GLU A 108 -10.78 -10.50 -0.22
CA GLU A 108 -11.90 -11.06 0.53
C GLU A 108 -11.88 -12.58 0.49
N ALA A 109 -12.14 -13.21 1.64
CA ALA A 109 -12.40 -14.63 1.76
C ALA A 109 -13.92 -14.89 1.75
N ALA A 110 -14.42 -15.45 0.65
CA ALA A 110 -15.81 -15.85 0.54
C ALA A 110 -15.97 -17.32 0.95
N PHE A 111 -16.80 -17.57 1.97
CA PHE A 111 -17.11 -18.93 2.45
C PHE A 111 -18.50 -19.35 1.95
N ARG A 112 -18.57 -20.41 1.14
CA ARG A 112 -19.83 -21.00 0.68
C ARG A 112 -19.75 -22.51 0.70
N ASN A 113 -20.74 -23.18 1.28
CA ASN A 113 -20.84 -24.64 1.31
C ASN A 113 -19.55 -25.33 1.81
N GLY A 114 -18.90 -24.77 2.83
CA GLY A 114 -17.65 -25.28 3.39
C GLY A 114 -16.39 -24.99 2.55
N GLN A 115 -16.52 -24.36 1.37
CA GLN A 115 -15.39 -23.95 0.55
C GLN A 115 -15.03 -22.48 0.79
N ALA A 116 -13.74 -22.21 0.92
CA ALA A 116 -13.20 -20.87 1.04
C ALA A 116 -12.58 -20.43 -0.29
N ASN A 117 -13.07 -19.33 -0.84
CA ASN A 117 -12.59 -18.77 -2.10
C ASN A 117 -11.93 -17.41 -1.85
N LEU A 118 -10.74 -17.22 -2.43
CA LEU A 118 -10.09 -15.92 -2.46
C LEU A 118 -10.65 -15.11 -3.63
N ARG A 119 -11.10 -13.89 -3.36
CA ARG A 119 -11.56 -12.94 -4.37
C ARG A 119 -11.09 -11.52 -4.05
N LEU A 120 -11.35 -10.62 -5.00
CA LEU A 120 -11.20 -9.18 -4.81
C LEU A 120 -12.59 -8.54 -4.86
N SER A 121 -12.84 -7.57 -4.00
CA SER A 121 -14.09 -6.81 -3.94
C SER A 121 -13.83 -5.37 -3.48
N PRO A 122 -14.76 -4.43 -3.71
CA PRO A 122 -14.64 -3.08 -3.16
C PRO A 122 -14.41 -3.13 -1.65
N CYS A 123 -13.53 -2.29 -1.15
CA CYS A 123 -13.20 -2.28 0.28
C CYS A 123 -14.41 -1.90 1.14
N ARG A 124 -14.66 -2.71 2.16
CA ARG A 124 -15.68 -2.55 3.19
C ARG A 124 -15.05 -2.88 4.55
N ASN A 125 -15.62 -2.37 5.62
CA ASN A 125 -15.17 -2.72 6.98
C ASN A 125 -15.85 -4.02 7.43
N GLU A 126 -15.62 -5.10 6.69
CA GLU A 126 -16.25 -6.41 6.88
C GLU A 126 -15.24 -7.47 7.29
N LYS A 127 -15.65 -8.37 8.19
CA LYS A 127 -14.80 -9.47 8.69
C LYS A 127 -14.26 -10.40 7.60
N LEU A 128 -14.96 -10.50 6.46
CA LEU A 128 -14.53 -11.32 5.32
C LEU A 128 -13.33 -10.72 4.57
N GLN A 129 -13.07 -9.43 4.74
CA GLN A 129 -11.92 -8.72 4.15
C GLN A 129 -10.75 -8.55 5.13
N GLU A 130 -10.91 -9.04 6.36
CA GLU A 130 -9.83 -9.05 7.34
C GLU A 130 -8.92 -10.27 7.11
N PHE A 131 -7.66 -10.01 6.80
CA PHE A 131 -6.60 -11.01 6.70
C PHE A 131 -5.46 -10.63 7.63
N LYS A 132 -5.03 -11.57 8.47
CA LYS A 132 -3.95 -11.37 9.43
C LYS A 132 -2.65 -11.89 8.86
N PHE A 133 -1.65 -11.02 8.82
CA PHE A 133 -0.25 -11.38 8.66
C PHE A 133 0.27 -11.91 10.00
N GLN A 134 0.48 -13.22 10.09
CA GLN A 134 0.93 -13.87 11.31
C GLN A 134 2.45 -13.74 11.45
N PHE A 135 2.97 -13.83 12.68
CA PHE A 135 4.41 -13.73 12.98
C PHE A 135 5.27 -14.74 12.18
N ALA A 136 4.71 -15.92 11.87
CA ALA A 136 5.39 -16.96 11.08
C ALA A 136 5.38 -16.71 9.55
N GLY A 137 4.90 -15.55 9.10
CA GLY A 137 4.76 -15.18 7.70
C GLY A 137 3.50 -15.74 7.02
N THR A 138 2.63 -16.45 7.73
CA THR A 138 1.38 -16.95 7.13
C THR A 138 0.33 -15.85 7.05
N ILE A 139 -0.48 -15.85 5.99
CA ILE A 139 -1.60 -14.93 5.82
C ILE A 139 -2.90 -15.73 6.00
N THR A 140 -3.72 -15.34 6.97
CA THR A 140 -4.92 -16.09 7.37
C THR A 140 -6.16 -15.20 7.37
N PRO A 141 -7.32 -15.63 6.84
CA PRO A 141 -8.55 -14.85 6.95
C PRO A 141 -9.08 -14.85 8.38
N ALA A 142 -9.62 -13.73 8.86
CA ALA A 142 -10.16 -13.61 10.22
C ALA A 142 -11.36 -14.54 10.47
N GLY A 143 -12.09 -14.91 9.41
CA GLY A 143 -13.20 -15.87 9.46
C GLY A 143 -12.77 -17.33 9.68
N ASN A 144 -11.54 -17.71 9.33
CA ASN A 144 -11.03 -19.06 9.56
C ASN A 144 -9.49 -19.06 9.62
N ARG A 145 -8.94 -19.16 10.83
CA ARG A 145 -7.49 -19.14 11.09
C ARG A 145 -6.77 -20.44 10.74
N GLU A 146 -7.50 -21.51 10.44
CA GLU A 146 -6.92 -22.78 9.98
C GLU A 146 -6.56 -22.74 8.50
N LEU A 147 -7.01 -21.71 7.76
CA LEU A 147 -6.71 -21.54 6.35
C LEU A 147 -5.61 -20.51 6.15
N CYS A 148 -4.68 -20.82 5.27
CA CYS A 148 -3.55 -20.00 4.87
C CYS A 148 -3.62 -19.68 3.37
N LEU A 149 -3.27 -18.45 3.00
CA LEU A 149 -3.02 -18.09 1.61
C LEU A 149 -1.85 -18.91 1.08
N THR A 150 -2.13 -19.69 0.03
CA THR A 150 -1.22 -20.74 -0.45
C THR A 150 -0.99 -20.59 -1.95
N VAL A 151 0.27 -20.63 -2.35
CA VAL A 151 0.68 -20.77 -3.77
C VAL A 151 0.52 -22.22 -4.19
N ALA A 152 -0.07 -22.46 -5.35
CA ALA A 152 -0.22 -23.81 -5.88
C ALA A 152 1.15 -24.48 -6.11
N GLY A 153 1.27 -25.75 -5.68
CA GLY A 153 2.40 -26.61 -6.01
C GLY A 153 2.48 -26.95 -7.51
N GLY A 154 3.53 -27.68 -7.91
CA GLY A 154 3.75 -28.10 -9.30
C GLY A 154 4.62 -27.12 -10.10
N LYS A 155 4.49 -27.11 -11.43
CA LYS A 155 5.26 -26.23 -12.33
C LYS A 155 4.53 -24.92 -12.59
N SER A 156 5.27 -23.83 -12.72
CA SER A 156 4.71 -22.54 -13.11
C SER A 156 4.20 -22.51 -14.56
N ARG A 157 3.17 -21.69 -14.79
CA ARG A 157 2.72 -21.30 -16.13
C ARG A 157 3.54 -20.11 -16.61
N LYS A 158 3.91 -20.10 -17.88
CA LYS A 158 4.54 -18.93 -18.50
C LYS A 158 3.51 -17.82 -18.77
N GLY A 159 3.88 -16.60 -18.45
CA GLY A 159 3.16 -15.38 -18.82
C GLY A 159 3.31 -15.04 -20.30
N GLY A 160 2.61 -14.00 -20.74
CA GLY A 160 2.64 -13.53 -22.13
C GLY A 160 3.79 -12.56 -22.47
N GLY A 161 4.66 -12.24 -21.50
CA GLY A 161 5.72 -11.24 -21.69
C GLY A 161 6.85 -11.34 -20.65
N GLY A 162 7.77 -10.39 -20.73
CA GLY A 162 9.00 -10.33 -19.92
C GLY A 162 10.19 -11.01 -20.60
N SER A 163 11.39 -10.48 -20.37
CA SER A 163 12.66 -11.14 -20.67
C SER A 163 13.58 -10.97 -19.46
N PRO A 164 13.82 -12.02 -18.64
CA PRO A 164 13.28 -13.39 -18.77
C PRO A 164 11.75 -13.47 -18.63
N VAL A 165 11.14 -14.50 -19.23
CA VAL A 165 9.69 -14.72 -19.22
C VAL A 165 9.15 -14.73 -17.79
N HIS A 166 8.02 -14.06 -17.56
CA HIS A 166 7.38 -14.10 -16.24
C HIS A 166 6.66 -15.43 -16.01
N LEU A 167 6.60 -15.86 -14.76
CA LEU A 167 6.00 -17.08 -14.28
C LEU A 167 4.77 -16.78 -13.42
N MET A 168 3.81 -17.70 -13.45
CA MET A 168 2.52 -17.56 -12.77
C MET A 168 2.09 -18.86 -12.10
N ARG A 169 1.48 -18.75 -10.92
CA ARG A 169 0.86 -19.84 -10.17
C ARG A 169 -0.49 -19.41 -9.61
N ASN A 170 -1.37 -20.38 -9.41
CA ASN A 170 -2.67 -20.14 -8.78
C ASN A 170 -2.50 -19.89 -7.27
N LEU A 171 -3.45 -19.14 -6.71
CA LEU A 171 -3.60 -18.95 -5.27
C LEU A 171 -4.88 -19.61 -4.79
N SER A 172 -4.86 -20.14 -3.58
CA SER A 172 -6.04 -20.62 -2.88
C SER A 172 -5.89 -20.46 -1.36
N LEU A 173 -7.01 -20.56 -0.64
CA LEU A 173 -7.01 -20.74 0.80
C LEU A 173 -6.98 -22.25 1.06
N GLN A 174 -5.94 -22.73 1.73
CA GLN A 174 -5.75 -24.15 2.06
C GLN A 174 -5.48 -24.30 3.55
N PRO A 175 -5.69 -25.49 4.14
CA PRO A 175 -5.25 -25.75 5.50
C PRO A 175 -3.79 -25.31 5.71
N CYS A 176 -3.56 -24.55 6.77
CA CYS A 176 -2.22 -24.18 7.20
C CYS A 176 -1.43 -25.44 7.56
N GLY A 177 -0.18 -25.54 7.12
CA GLY A 177 0.63 -26.74 7.40
C GLY A 177 2.13 -26.48 7.29
N VAL A 178 2.89 -27.03 8.23
CA VAL A 178 4.37 -26.91 8.25
C VAL A 178 4.99 -27.50 6.98
N SER A 179 4.43 -28.60 6.47
CA SER A 179 4.82 -29.22 5.21
C SER A 179 4.57 -28.35 3.97
N LEU A 180 3.66 -27.36 4.08
CA LEU A 180 3.33 -26.40 3.03
C LEU A 180 4.04 -25.06 3.21
N SER A 181 4.98 -24.95 4.15
CA SER A 181 5.62 -23.68 4.50
C SER A 181 6.29 -22.96 3.31
N ASN A 182 6.85 -23.70 2.36
CA ASN A 182 7.40 -23.14 1.11
C ASN A 182 6.36 -22.47 0.22
N PHE A 183 5.07 -22.73 0.43
CA PHE A 183 3.96 -22.21 -0.35
C PHE A 183 3.06 -21.25 0.43
N GLN A 184 3.28 -21.10 1.75
CA GLN A 184 2.38 -20.41 2.67
C GLN A 184 3.05 -19.30 3.49
N ARG A 185 4.37 -19.10 3.33
CA ARG A 185 5.11 -18.04 4.02
C ARG A 185 5.34 -16.84 3.11
N TRP A 186 4.90 -15.70 3.59
CA TRP A 186 4.90 -14.43 2.91
C TRP A 186 5.68 -13.41 3.73
N ALA A 187 6.19 -12.40 3.06
CA ALA A 187 6.76 -11.21 3.66
C ALA A 187 6.41 -9.99 2.78
N THR A 188 6.81 -8.80 3.25
CA THR A 188 6.60 -7.56 2.52
C THR A 188 7.92 -6.87 2.24
N ARG A 189 8.05 -6.22 1.10
CA ARG A 189 9.22 -5.37 0.76
C ARG A 189 8.78 -4.16 -0.05
N ASP A 190 9.51 -3.07 0.10
CA ASP A 190 9.48 -1.90 -0.78
C ASP A 190 10.56 -2.06 -1.88
N THR A 191 10.81 -0.98 -2.62
CA THR A 191 11.79 -0.90 -3.71
C THR A 191 13.22 -0.59 -3.25
N ASP A 192 13.41 -0.37 -1.94
CA ASP A 192 14.64 0.17 -1.35
C ASP A 192 15.56 -0.93 -0.79
#